data_AF-A0A8S2YIY1-F1
#
_entry.id   AF-A0A8S2YIY1-F1
#
_cell.length_a   1.000
_cell.length_b   1.000
_cell.length_c   1.000
_cell.angle_alpha   90.00
_cell.angle_beta   90.00
_cell.angle_gamma   90.00
#
_symmetry.space_group_name_H-M   'P 1'
#
loop_
_entity.id
_entity.type
_entity.pdbx_description
1 polymer ?
#
loop_
_entity_poly.entity_id
_entity_poly.type
_entity_poly.pdbx_seq_one_letter_code
_entity_poly.pdbx_strand_id
1 'polypeptide(L)' 'MTIQFRALADSWSTLFAIVISLIDGSEERIVHSYEQLNYLSSRDCKIKFNIYLLYSTRPKNSTRN' A
#
# COMPACT_ATOMS: atom_id res chain seq x y z
N MET A 1 6.23 3.12 5.60
CA MET A 1 6.81 3.19 4.24
C MET A 1 6.31 4.47 3.57
N THR A 2 7.07 5.10 2.66
CA THR A 2 6.58 6.27 1.90
C THR A 2 6.52 5.93 0.43
N ILE A 3 5.38 6.19 -0.23
CA ILE A 3 5.19 5.96 -1.67
C ILE A 3 4.81 7.29 -2.34
N GLN A 4 5.36 7.52 -3.53
CA GLN A 4 4.91 8.58 -4.43
C GLN A 4 4.41 7.94 -5.73
N PHE A 5 3.23 8.34 -6.18
CA PHE A 5 2.63 7.87 -7.42
C PHE A 5 2.90 8.84 -8.56
N ARG A 6 3.02 8.29 -9.77
CA ARG A 6 3.08 9.07 -11.01
C ARG A 6 2.20 8.40 -12.05
N ALA A 7 1.14 9.09 -12.46
CA ALA A 7 0.31 8.66 -13.57
C ALA A 7 0.93 9.07 -14.92
N LEU A 8 0.48 8.42 -16.00
CA LEU A 8 0.79 8.84 -17.36
C LEU A 8 0.25 10.26 -17.63
N ALA A 9 0.88 10.98 -18.56
CA ALA A 9 0.59 12.40 -18.80
C ALA A 9 -0.85 12.65 -19.27
N ASP A 10 -1.44 11.72 -20.01
CA ASP A 10 -2.82 11.75 -20.50
C ASP A 10 -3.86 11.43 -19.41
N SER A 11 -3.43 10.88 -18.28
CA SER A 11 -4.29 10.44 -17.17
C SER A 11 -4.44 11.52 -16.08
N TRP A 12 -4.28 12.79 -16.45
CA TRP A 12 -4.25 13.93 -15.50
C TRP A 12 -5.51 14.03 -14.64
N SER A 13 -6.69 13.79 -15.23
CA SER A 13 -8.00 13.85 -14.59
C SER A 13 -8.59 12.48 -14.22
N THR A 14 -7.83 11.40 -14.41
CA THR A 14 -8.30 10.05 -14.09
C THR A 14 -8.17 9.81 -12.59
N LEU A 15 -9.27 9.45 -11.94
CA LEU A 15 -9.28 9.05 -10.54
C LEU A 15 -8.86 7.58 -10.43
N PHE A 16 -7.79 7.32 -9.68
CA PHE A 16 -7.31 5.97 -9.38
C PHE A 16 -7.70 5.57 -7.97
N ALA A 17 -8.29 4.39 -7.81
CA ALA A 17 -8.39 3.72 -6.53
C ALA A 17 -7.19 2.78 -6.38
N ILE A 18 -6.36 3.01 -5.38
CA ILE A 18 -5.14 2.24 -5.13
C ILE A 18 -5.33 1.49 -3.81
N VAL A 19 -5.16 0.17 -3.87
CA VAL A 19 -5.18 -0.73 -2.71
C VAL A 19 -3.79 -1.28 -2.50
N ILE A 20 -3.26 -1.14 -1.29
CA ILE A 20 -1.92 -1.59 -0.91
C ILE A 20 -2.09 -2.60 0.21
N SER A 21 -1.66 -3.84 -0.02
CA SER A 21 -1.87 -4.94 0.92
C SER A 21 -0.56 -5.54 1.38
N LEU A 22 -0.46 -5.85 2.68
CA LEU A 22 0.59 -6.68 3.23
C LEU A 22 0.15 -8.14 3.17
N ILE A 23 0.84 -8.93 2.35
CA ILE A 23 0.52 -10.33 2.09
C ILE A 23 1.74 -11.17 2.44
N ASP A 24 1.56 -12.31 3.11
CA ASP A 24 2.67 -13.25 3.33
C ASP A 24 3.00 -14.09 2.08
N GLY A 25 4.22 -14.62 2.07
CA GLY A 25 4.69 -15.55 1.03
C GLY A 25 4.36 -17.01 1.33
N SER A 26 3.43 -17.29 2.26
CA SER A 26 3.01 -18.67 2.55
C SER A 26 2.08 -19.17 1.44
N GLU A 27 1.84 -20.49 1.40
CA GLU A 27 0.92 -21.11 0.42
C GLU A 27 -0.50 -20.54 0.51
N GLU A 28 -0.90 -20.07 1.69
CA GLU A 28 -2.23 -19.53 1.96
C GLU A 28 -2.38 -18.03 1.58
N ARG A 29 -1.27 -17.33 1.24
CA ARG A 29 -1.24 -15.91 0.82
C ARG A 29 -2.14 -15.01 1.67
N ILE A 30 -1.93 -15.03 2.97
CA ILE A 30 -2.80 -14.34 3.92
C ILE A 30 -2.60 -12.83 3.80
N VAL A 31 -3.70 -12.09 3.60
CA VAL A 31 -3.71 -10.61 3.69
C VAL A 31 -3.77 -10.22 5.16
N HIS A 32 -2.74 -9.52 5.63
CA HIS A 32 -2.62 -9.14 7.03
C HIS A 32 -3.23 -7.76 7.33
N SER A 33 -3.04 -6.82 6.43
CA SER A 33 -3.63 -5.48 6.48
C SER A 33 -3.63 -4.88 5.09
N TYR A 34 -4.47 -3.87 4.89
CA TYR A 34 -4.53 -3.12 3.65
C TYR A 34 -4.81 -1.66 3.94
N GLU A 35 -4.36 -0.80 3.05
CA GLU A 35 -4.77 0.59 2.96
C GLU A 35 -5.36 0.85 1.58
N GLN A 36 -6.33 1.75 1.52
CA GLN A 36 -6.93 2.23 0.28
C GLN A 36 -6.83 3.74 0.22
N LEU A 37 -6.47 4.25 -0.96
CA LEU A 37 -6.45 5.68 -1.24
C LEU A 37 -6.96 5.98 -2.65
N ASN A 38 -7.48 7.20 -2.79
CA ASN A 38 -7.86 7.75 -4.09
C ASN A 38 -6.78 8.74 -4.54
N TYR A 39 -6.21 8.50 -5.72
CA TYR A 39 -5.17 9.33 -6.31
C TYR A 39 -5.68 10.03 -7.56
N LEU A 40 -5.48 11.34 -7.64
CA LEU A 40 -5.74 12.16 -8.83
C LEU A 40 -4.49 12.97 -9.17
N SER A 41 -3.89 12.75 -10.33
CA SER A 41 -2.60 13.36 -10.69
C SER A 41 -2.64 14.89 -10.65
N SER A 42 -3.77 15.48 -11.03
CA SER A 42 -3.98 16.94 -11.00
C SER A 42 -3.91 17.57 -9.61
N ARG A 43 -4.16 16.79 -8.57
CA ARG A 43 -4.14 17.22 -7.17
C ARG A 43 -2.93 16.67 -6.40
N ASP A 44 -2.59 15.41 -6.64
CA ASP A 44 -1.78 14.60 -5.72
C ASP A 44 -0.36 14.32 -6.23
N CYS A 45 0.04 14.79 -7.42
CA CYS A 45 1.33 14.42 -8.05
C CYS A 45 2.59 14.73 -7.21
N LYS A 46 2.49 15.65 -6.24
CA LYS A 46 3.58 16.02 -5.33
C LYS A 46 3.42 15.46 -3.91
N ILE A 47 2.34 14.72 -3.65
CA ILE A 47 2.05 14.14 -2.34
C ILE A 47 2.87 12.86 -2.16
N LYS A 48 3.43 12.72 -0.97
CA LYS A 48 4.04 11.49 -0.48
C LYS A 48 3.08 10.84 0.50
N PHE A 49 2.67 9.62 0.21
CA PHE A 49 1.74 8.87 1.05
C PHE A 49 2.51 8.06 2.08
N ASN A 50 2.23 8.29 3.36
CA ASN A 50 2.75 7.50 4.46
C ASN A 50 1.82 6.31 4.66
N ILE A 51 2.32 5.11 4.36
CA ILE A 51 1.57 3.86 4.42
C ILE A 51 2.08 3.04 5.62
N TYR A 52 1.16 2.58 6.45
CA TYR A 52 1.39 1.83 7.68
C TYR A 52 0.60 0.50 7.69
N LEU A 53 1.27 -0.55 7.24
CA LEU A 53 0.71 -1.91 7.21
C LEU A 53 1.23 -2.71 8.40
N LEU A 54 0.34 -3.48 9.02
CA LEU A 54 0.61 -4.33 10.18
C LEU A 54 0.34 -5.80 9.86
N TYR A 55 1.17 -6.68 10.41
CA TYR A 55 0.88 -8.12 10.44
C TYR A 55 -0.29 -8.39 11.41
N SER A 56 -1.31 -9.10 10.95
CA SER A 56 -2.47 -9.48 11.77
C SER A 56 -2.09 -10.43 12.91
N THR A 57 -1.00 -11.19 12.74
CA THR A 57 -0.43 -12.07 13.75
C THR A 57 0.94 -11.54 14.21
N ARG A 58 1.26 -11.69 15.49
CA ARG A 58 2.60 -11.38 16.06
C ARG A 58 3.68 -12.15 15.27
N PRO A 59 4.93 -11.66 15.16
CA PRO A 59 5.88 -12.12 14.16
C PRO A 59 6.17 -13.63 14.31
N LYS A 60 6.30 -14.30 13.15
CA LYS A 60 6.54 -15.75 13.02
C LYS A 60 7.93 -16.22 13.52
N ASN A 61 8.78 -15.30 13.99
CA ASN A 61 10.08 -15.61 14.58
C ASN A 61 10.12 -15.23 16.06
N SER A 62 9.78 -16.19 16.91
CA SER A 62 10.24 -16.21 18.31
C SER A 62 11.60 -16.90 18.36
N THR A 63 12.69 -16.20 18.09
CA THR A 63 14.01 -16.63 18.59
C THR A 63 14.21 -16.23 20.06
N ARG A 64 13.14 -15.99 20.82
CA ARG A 64 13.17 -16.01 22.29
C ARG A 64 12.59 -17.35 22.76
N ASN A 65 13.51 -18.30 22.99
CA ASN A 65 13.38 -19.24 24.10
C ASN A 65 13.55 -18.50 25.43
#